data_AF-A0A286RGV5-F1
#
_entry.id   AF-A0A286RGV5-F1
#
_cell.length_a   1.000
_cell.length_b   1.000
_cell.length_c   1.000
_cell.angle_alpha   90.00
_cell.angle_beta   90.00
_cell.angle_gamma   90.00
#
_symmetry.space_group_name_H-M   'P 1'
#
loop_
_entity.id
_entity.type
_entity.pdbx_description
1 polymer ?
#
loop_
_entity_poly.entity_id
_entity_poly.type
_entity_poly.pdbx_seq_one_letter_code
_entity_poly.pdbx_strand_id
1 'polypeptide(L)'
;MYQRLLLWASCFAFVANSLLAAASEQGRPERPNFIVINIDDLGYADIGPFGSEINRTPHLDRMAAEGRKLTSFYAAPVCSPSRAALMTGSYAKRALPIPHVLFPADPVGLAPEEVTVAELLKSAGYRTALIGK
;
A
#
# COMPACT_ATOMS: atom_id res chain seq x y z
N MET A 1 22.04 -3.21 -60.76
CA MET A 1 22.75 -2.59 -59.61
C MET A 1 21.79 -1.99 -58.58
N TYR A 2 20.72 -1.29 -58.99
CA TYR A 2 19.74 -0.65 -58.08
C TYR A 2 18.83 -1.59 -57.27
N GLN A 3 18.44 -2.76 -57.80
CA GLN A 3 17.59 -3.72 -57.07
C GLN A 3 18.25 -4.33 -55.82
N ARG A 4 19.57 -4.56 -55.85
CA ARG A 4 20.31 -5.07 -54.68
C ARG A 4 20.45 -4.00 -53.59
N LEU A 5 20.49 -2.71 -53.95
CA LEU A 5 20.58 -1.62 -52.98
C LEU A 5 19.24 -1.41 -52.22
N LEU A 6 18.11 -1.56 -52.92
CA LEU A 6 16.76 -1.46 -52.34
C LEU A 6 16.43 -2.63 -51.38
N LEU A 7 16.89 -3.85 -51.68
CA LEU A 7 16.75 -5.03 -50.82
C LEU A 7 17.55 -4.92 -49.50
N TRP A 8 18.70 -4.25 -49.53
CA TRP A 8 19.52 -4.05 -48.32
C TRP A 8 18.96 -2.94 -47.44
N ALA A 9 18.46 -1.84 -48.03
CA ALA A 9 17.79 -0.77 -47.29
C ALA A 9 16.49 -1.23 -46.58
N SER A 10 15.72 -2.12 -47.21
CA SER A 10 14.49 -2.68 -46.63
C SER A 10 14.77 -3.71 -45.52
N CYS A 11 15.81 -4.54 -45.64
CA CYS A 11 16.27 -5.38 -44.53
C CYS A 11 16.77 -4.54 -43.35
N PHE A 12 17.51 -3.44 -43.60
CA PHE A 12 18.02 -2.58 -42.53
C PHE A 12 16.89 -1.85 -41.79
N ALA A 13 15.88 -1.38 -42.52
CA ALA A 13 14.68 -0.77 -41.94
C ALA A 13 13.85 -1.77 -41.12
N PHE A 14 13.75 -3.02 -41.58
CA PHE A 14 13.05 -4.08 -40.85
C PHE A 14 13.79 -4.44 -39.54
N VAL A 15 15.10 -4.63 -39.59
CA VAL A 15 15.92 -4.95 -38.39
C VAL A 15 15.92 -3.79 -37.39
N ALA A 16 15.97 -2.54 -37.84
CA ALA A 16 15.89 -1.36 -36.97
C ALA A 16 14.52 -1.26 -36.26
N ASN A 17 13.42 -1.57 -36.96
CA ASN A 17 12.08 -1.59 -36.35
C ASN A 17 11.92 -2.72 -35.32
N SER A 18 12.50 -3.88 -35.57
CA SER A 18 12.49 -5.01 -34.63
C SER A 18 13.27 -4.71 -33.35
N LEU A 19 14.39 -3.99 -33.45
CA LEU A 19 15.20 -3.58 -32.30
C LEU A 19 14.52 -2.50 -31.45
N LEU A 20 13.77 -1.57 -32.07
CA LEU A 20 12.95 -0.60 -31.33
C LEU A 20 11.76 -1.25 -30.61
N ALA A 21 11.14 -2.28 -31.21
CA ALA A 21 10.04 -3.02 -30.59
C ALA A 21 10.49 -3.90 -29.40
N ALA A 22 11.71 -4.43 -29.44
CA ALA A 22 12.29 -5.17 -28.31
C ALA A 22 12.66 -4.26 -27.12
N ALA A 23 12.94 -2.98 -27.37
CA ALA A 23 13.28 -2.02 -26.33
C ALA A 23 12.06 -1.46 -25.56
N SER A 24 10.84 -1.62 -26.09
CA SER A 24 9.61 -1.16 -25.44
C SER A 24 8.96 -2.19 -24.51
N GLU A 25 9.47 -3.43 -24.49
CA GLU A 25 9.17 -4.47 -23.49
C GLU A 25 10.06 -4.33 -22.24
N GLN A 26 10.33 -3.11 -21.78
CA GLN A 26 10.64 -2.95 -20.36
C GLN A 26 9.34 -3.25 -19.62
N GLY A 27 9.21 -4.50 -19.15
CA GLY A 27 8.07 -4.99 -18.40
C GLY A 27 7.63 -3.92 -17.42
N ARG A 28 6.40 -3.42 -17.60
CA ARG A 28 5.81 -2.43 -16.70
C ARG A 28 6.11 -2.91 -15.27
N PRO A 29 6.72 -2.07 -14.41
CA PRO A 29 6.98 -2.48 -13.04
C PRO A 29 5.69 -3.05 -12.48
N GLU A 30 5.76 -4.31 -12.03
CA GLU A 30 4.60 -5.02 -11.52
C GLU A 30 3.97 -4.15 -10.42
N ARG A 31 2.71 -3.79 -10.62
CA ARG A 31 1.98 -2.99 -9.64
C ARG A 31 1.76 -3.86 -8.40
N PRO A 32 2.34 -3.53 -7.23
CA PRO A 32 2.24 -4.39 -6.06
C PRO A 32 0.83 -4.35 -5.48
N ASN A 33 0.42 -5.45 -4.84
CA ASN A 33 -0.80 -5.43 -4.02
C ASN A 33 -0.49 -4.84 -2.65
N PHE A 34 -1.30 -3.88 -2.21
CA PHE A 34 -1.20 -3.32 -0.86
C PHE A 34 -2.19 -4.03 0.07
N ILE A 35 -1.66 -4.68 1.12
CA ILE A 35 -2.46 -5.31 2.17
C ILE A 35 -2.04 -4.69 3.49
N VAL A 36 -2.96 -3.97 4.13
CA VAL A 36 -2.76 -3.36 5.46
C VAL A 36 -3.55 -4.17 6.47
N ILE A 37 -2.85 -4.80 7.42
CA ILE A 37 -3.44 -5.52 8.54
C ILE A 37 -3.37 -4.60 9.76
N ASN A 38 -4.51 -4.06 10.18
CA ASN A 38 -4.62 -3.21 11.37
C ASN A 38 -5.33 -3.98 12.49
N ILE A 39 -4.61 -4.26 13.58
CA ILE A 39 -5.10 -5.10 14.69
C ILE A 39 -5.59 -4.18 15.81
N ASP A 40 -6.80 -4.44 16.31
CA ASP A 40 -7.41 -3.67 17.41
C ASP A 40 -6.80 -4.08 18.74
N ASP A 41 -6.37 -3.09 19.53
CA ASP A 41 -5.87 -3.23 20.91
C ASP A 41 -4.73 -4.25 21.12
N LEU A 42 -3.83 -4.40 20.13
CA LEU A 42 -2.63 -5.23 20.26
C LEU A 42 -1.49 -4.45 20.97
N GLY A 43 -1.03 -4.98 22.10
CA GLY A 43 0.11 -4.47 22.85
C GLY A 43 1.46 -4.80 22.19
N TYR A 44 2.49 -4.01 22.51
CA TYR A 44 3.82 -4.16 21.91
C TYR A 44 4.44 -5.55 22.15
N ALA A 45 4.29 -6.10 23.36
CA ALA A 45 4.87 -7.39 23.75
C ALA A 45 3.91 -8.58 23.57
N ASP A 46 2.78 -8.39 22.88
CA ASP A 46 1.75 -9.42 22.76
C ASP A 46 2.07 -10.50 21.73
N ILE A 47 3.08 -10.31 20.88
CA ILE A 47 3.44 -11.25 19.81
C ILE A 47 4.88 -11.74 19.92
N GLY A 48 5.14 -12.95 19.42
CA GLY A 48 6.45 -13.60 19.46
C GLY A 48 7.62 -12.71 18.98
N PRO A 49 7.50 -11.95 17.85
CA PRO A 49 8.58 -11.11 17.34
C PRO A 49 9.06 -9.99 18.29
N PHE A 50 8.25 -9.66 19.29
CA PHE A 50 8.49 -8.63 20.31
C PHE A 50 8.56 -9.19 21.74
N GLY A 51 8.66 -10.52 21.90
CA GLY A 51 8.99 -11.16 23.18
C GLY A 51 7.82 -11.83 23.90
N SER A 52 6.67 -12.06 23.25
CA SER A 52 5.61 -12.85 23.88
C SER A 52 6.05 -14.31 24.07
N GLU A 53 5.96 -14.82 25.30
CA GLU A 53 6.17 -16.23 25.64
C GLU A 53 4.84 -17.00 25.80
N ILE A 54 3.72 -16.27 25.88
CA ILE A 54 2.39 -16.82 26.17
C ILE A 54 1.57 -16.97 24.87
N ASN A 55 1.57 -15.95 24.02
CA ASN A 55 0.75 -15.93 22.82
C ASN A 55 1.48 -16.62 21.65
N ARG A 56 0.82 -17.62 21.05
CA ARG A 56 1.36 -18.33 19.90
C ARG A 56 0.99 -17.61 18.61
N THR A 57 1.97 -16.98 17.95
CA THR A 57 1.76 -16.17 16.74
C THR A 57 2.55 -16.63 15.51
N PRO A 58 2.51 -17.93 15.13
CA PRO A 58 3.44 -18.51 14.15
C PRO A 58 3.46 -17.81 12.79
N HIS A 59 2.32 -17.23 12.35
CA HIS A 59 2.26 -16.49 11.10
C HIS A 59 2.90 -15.10 11.18
N LEU A 60 2.81 -14.43 12.33
CA LEU A 60 3.50 -13.15 12.57
C LEU A 60 4.99 -13.38 12.81
N ASP A 61 5.35 -14.50 13.46
CA ASP A 61 6.72 -14.95 13.65
C ASP A 61 7.41 -15.10 12.29
N ARG A 62 6.75 -15.82 11.36
CA ARG A 62 7.22 -15.98 9.98
C ARG A 62 7.29 -14.65 9.22
N MET A 63 6.24 -13.82 9.29
CA MET A 63 6.22 -12.52 8.61
C MET A 63 7.37 -11.62 9.07
N ALA A 64 7.69 -11.64 10.36
CA ALA A 64 8.80 -10.89 10.91
C ALA A 64 10.17 -11.43 10.50
N ALA A 65 10.32 -12.75 10.35
CA ALA A 65 11.56 -13.39 9.90
C ALA A 65 11.82 -13.18 8.40
N GLU A 66 10.77 -13.19 7.57
CA GLU A 66 10.86 -12.99 6.12
C GLU A 66 10.88 -11.50 5.71
N GLY A 67 10.52 -10.60 6.62
CA GLY A 67 10.30 -9.19 6.34
C GLY A 67 11.14 -8.22 7.18
N ARG A 68 10.44 -7.27 7.79
CA ARG A 68 11.02 -6.21 8.62
C ARG A 68 10.21 -6.07 9.90
N LYS A 69 10.90 -5.79 11.00
CA LYS A 69 10.31 -5.42 12.29
C LYS A 69 10.56 -3.95 12.55
N LEU A 70 9.52 -3.25 13.01
CA LEU A 70 9.63 -1.87 13.45
C LEU A 70 9.65 -1.84 14.98
N THR A 71 10.79 -1.52 15.59
CA THR A 71 10.95 -1.43 17.06
C THR A 71 10.55 -0.06 17.61
N SER A 72 10.21 0.88 16.74
CA SER A 72 9.76 2.23 17.07
C SER A 72 8.71 2.67 16.05
N PHE A 73 7.47 2.22 16.25
CA PHE A 73 6.30 2.55 15.45
C PHE A 73 5.21 3.09 16.36
N TYR A 74 4.59 4.22 15.99
CA TYR A 74 3.71 4.97 16.87
C TYR A 74 2.33 5.18 16.24
N ALA A 75 1.32 5.21 17.11
CA ALA A 75 -0.07 5.46 16.75
C ALA A 75 -0.72 6.37 17.79
N ALA A 76 -1.88 6.96 17.45
CA ALA A 76 -2.69 7.63 18.45
C ALA A 76 -3.21 6.61 19.49
N PRO A 77 -3.41 7.00 20.76
CA PRO A 77 -3.68 6.06 21.86
C PRO A 77 -5.11 5.47 21.87
N VAL A 78 -5.94 5.82 20.89
CA VAL A 78 -7.36 5.42 20.82
C VAL A 78 -7.79 5.16 19.36
N CYS A 79 -8.81 4.30 19.19
CA CYS A 79 -9.15 3.71 17.90
C CYS A 79 -9.51 4.72 16.80
N SER A 80 -10.51 5.60 17.00
CA SER A 80 -10.98 6.50 15.92
C SER A 80 -9.90 7.49 15.46
N PRO A 81 -9.17 8.19 16.36
CA PRO A 81 -8.05 9.04 15.96
C PRO A 81 -6.90 8.27 15.26
N SER A 82 -6.57 7.08 15.74
CA SER A 82 -5.50 6.25 15.15
C SER A 82 -5.84 5.81 13.73
N ARG A 83 -7.07 5.33 13.52
CA ARG A 83 -7.58 4.92 12.21
C ARG A 83 -7.73 6.10 11.26
N ALA A 84 -8.19 7.26 11.73
CA ALA A 84 -8.25 8.47 10.91
C ALA A 84 -6.87 8.90 10.41
N ALA A 85 -5.85 8.86 11.26
CA ALA A 85 -4.47 9.17 10.86
C ALA A 85 -3.90 8.13 9.88
N LEU A 86 -4.15 6.83 10.12
CA LEU A 86 -3.75 5.77 9.19
C LEU A 86 -4.35 5.96 7.80
N MET A 87 -5.65 6.30 7.73
CA MET A 87 -6.36 6.40 6.46
C MET A 87 -5.99 7.65 5.67
N THR A 88 -5.69 8.76 6.32
CA THR A 88 -5.46 10.07 5.66
C THR A 88 -3.98 10.45 5.55
N GLY A 89 -3.10 9.83 6.34
CA GLY A 89 -1.71 10.26 6.48
C GLY A 89 -1.55 11.61 7.20
N SER A 90 -2.63 12.15 7.77
CA SER A 90 -2.66 13.42 8.49
C SER A 90 -2.65 13.20 10.00
N TYR A 91 -2.19 14.20 10.77
CA TYR A 91 -2.39 14.20 12.22
C TYR A 91 -3.88 14.05 12.56
N ALA A 92 -4.20 13.15 13.49
CA ALA A 92 -5.58 12.79 13.80
C ALA A 92 -6.47 14.01 14.10
N LYS A 93 -5.95 14.99 14.87
CA LYS A 93 -6.69 16.23 15.20
C LYS A 93 -7.13 17.05 13.98
N ARG A 94 -6.42 16.94 12.86
CA ARG A 94 -6.79 17.58 11.59
C ARG A 94 -7.88 16.78 10.89
N ALA A 95 -7.71 15.46 10.74
CA ALA A 95 -8.60 14.62 9.95
C ALA A 95 -9.90 14.24 10.68
N LEU A 96 -9.84 14.16 12.01
CA LEU A 96 -10.95 13.84 12.90
C LEU A 96 -10.87 14.80 14.12
N PRO A 97 -11.63 15.90 14.13
CA PRO A 97 -11.48 16.98 15.10
C PRO A 97 -12.09 16.66 16.47
N ILE A 98 -11.97 15.41 16.95
CA ILE A 98 -12.38 14.98 18.28
C ILE A 98 -11.24 14.25 19.01
N PRO A 99 -11.12 14.40 20.34
CA PRO A 99 -10.08 13.73 21.12
C PRO A 99 -10.47 12.32 21.60
N HIS A 100 -11.71 11.87 21.36
CA HIS A 100 -12.26 10.61 21.87
C HIS A 100 -12.60 9.63 20.74
N VAL A 101 -13.00 8.43 21.13
CA VAL A 101 -13.52 7.41 20.21
C VAL A 101 -14.93 7.77 19.77
N LEU A 102 -15.24 7.53 18.50
CA LEU A 102 -16.59 7.65 17.98
C LEU A 102 -17.48 6.55 18.53
N PHE A 103 -18.69 6.93 18.90
CA PHE A 103 -19.78 6.03 19.26
C PHE A 103 -20.85 6.00 18.16
N PRO A 104 -21.69 4.95 18.13
CA PRO A 104 -22.84 4.94 17.25
C PRO A 104 -23.71 6.18 17.46
N ALA A 105 -24.17 6.77 16.34
CA ALA A 105 -24.98 7.99 16.29
C ALA A 105 -24.26 9.31 16.65
N ASP A 106 -22.93 9.32 16.82
CA ASP A 106 -22.20 10.58 16.89
C ASP A 106 -22.44 11.43 15.62
N PRO A 107 -22.61 12.76 15.76
CA PRO A 107 -22.92 13.65 14.64
C PRO A 107 -21.69 13.97 13.79
N VAL A 108 -20.53 13.44 14.15
CA VAL A 108 -19.23 13.73 13.54
C VAL A 108 -18.58 12.44 13.05
N GLY A 109 -17.73 12.56 12.06
CA GLY A 109 -16.95 11.46 11.51
C GLY A 109 -15.64 11.98 10.94
N LEU A 110 -14.98 11.17 10.11
CA LEU A 110 -13.87 11.65 9.30
C LEU A 110 -14.34 12.84 8.45
N ALA A 111 -13.54 13.90 8.41
CA ALA A 111 -13.89 15.09 7.64
C ALA A 111 -14.12 14.73 6.15
N PRO A 112 -15.26 15.11 5.54
CA PRO A 112 -15.61 14.72 4.17
C PRO A 112 -14.61 15.12 3.09
N GLU A 113 -13.83 16.16 3.35
CA GLU A 113 -12.78 16.71 2.49
C GLU A 113 -11.44 15.95 2.58
N GLU A 114 -11.28 15.05 3.55
CA GLU A 114 -10.08 14.24 3.66
C GLU A 114 -10.04 13.16 2.57
N VAL A 115 -8.87 12.98 1.96
CA VAL A 115 -8.63 11.93 0.98
C VAL A 115 -7.98 10.75 1.67
N THR A 116 -8.63 9.60 1.59
CA THR A 116 -8.10 8.36 2.16
C THR A 116 -7.10 7.69 1.21
N VAL A 117 -6.21 6.87 1.77
CA VAL A 117 -5.30 5.99 1.02
C VAL A 117 -6.08 5.08 0.05
N ALA A 118 -7.30 4.68 0.41
CA ALA A 118 -8.15 3.88 -0.45
C ALA A 118 -8.65 4.66 -1.67
N GLU A 119 -9.05 5.92 -1.51
CA GLU A 119 -9.46 6.78 -2.63
C GLU A 119 -8.27 7.11 -3.53
N LEU A 120 -7.10 7.40 -2.93
CA LEU A 120 -5.87 7.63 -3.66
C LEU A 120 -5.49 6.42 -4.51
N LEU A 121 -5.48 5.22 -3.94
CA LEU A 121 -5.19 3.97 -4.65
C LEU A 121 -6.25 3.66 -5.72
N LYS A 122 -7.53 3.90 -5.42
CA LYS A 122 -8.61 3.73 -6.42
C LYS A 122 -8.41 4.64 -7.62
N SER A 123 -7.99 5.89 -7.42
CA SER A 123 -7.66 6.83 -8.51
C SER A 123 -6.50 6.34 -9.38
N ALA A 124 -5.55 5.59 -8.79
CA ALA A 124 -4.43 4.97 -9.50
C ALA A 124 -4.78 3.64 -10.20
N GLY A 125 -6.06 3.23 -10.17
CA GLY A 125 -6.57 2.03 -10.83
C GLY A 125 -6.51 0.77 -9.98
N TYR A 126 -6.31 0.87 -8.67
CA TYR A 126 -6.44 -0.27 -7.76
C TYR A 126 -7.90 -0.57 -7.45
N ARG A 127 -8.21 -1.85 -7.24
CA ARG A 127 -9.45 -2.25 -6.55
C ARG A 127 -9.20 -2.16 -5.05
N THR A 128 -10.09 -1.49 -4.33
CA THR A 128 -9.98 -1.31 -2.89
C THR A 128 -11.14 -1.98 -2.17
N ALA A 129 -10.84 -2.54 -1.00
CA ALA A 129 -11.80 -3.18 -0.11
C ALA A 129 -11.37 -2.95 1.33
N LEU A 130 -12.34 -2.89 2.24
CA LEU A 130 -12.14 -2.82 3.68
C LEU A 130 -12.98 -3.92 4.33
N ILE A 131 -12.37 -4.72 5.21
CA ILE A 131 -12.99 -5.86 5.87
C ILE A 131 -12.81 -5.69 7.38
N GLY A 132 -13.91 -5.61 8.12
CA GLY A 132 -13.91 -5.38 9.56
C GLY A 132 -14.10 -3.91 9.94
N LYS A 133 -13.57 -3.55 11.11
CA LYS A 133 -13.54 -2.20 11.68
C LYS A 133 -12.39 -1.38 11.12
#